data_AF-A0A1B6JVE1-F1
#
_entry.id   AF-A0A1B6JVE1-F1
#
_cell.length_a   1.000
_cell.length_b   1.000
_cell.length_c   1.000
_cell.angle_alpha   90.00
_cell.angle_beta   90.00
_cell.angle_gamma   90.00
#
_symmetry.space_group_name_H-M   'P 1'
#
loop_
_entity.id
_entity.type
_entity.pdbx_description
1 polymer ?
#
loop_
_entity_poly.entity_id
_entity_poly.type
_entity_poly.pdbx_seq_one_letter_code
_entity_poly.pdbx_strand_id
1 'polypeptide(L)'
;ALQKNSISNSESVEFSINQKPGGPTFAGFMVQARAGNSPTPIGTFQPKGDNARTVTCSAENDTGSHNSPDSKTSTTLIWTPPTNFKGSVTFYATVAETKLKFWTRQKAATLTVK
;
A
#
# COMPACT_ATOMS: atom_id res chain seq x y z
N ALA A 1 -4.29 2.35 -6.46
CA ALA A 1 -4.74 3.72 -6.77
C ALA A 1 -4.78 4.52 -5.47
N LEU A 2 -4.50 5.81 -5.53
CA LEU A 2 -4.64 6.71 -4.39
C LEU A 2 -5.93 7.52 -4.51
N GLN A 3 -6.55 7.84 -3.37
CA GLN A 3 -7.68 8.78 -3.32
C GLN A 3 -7.28 10.20 -3.72
N LYS A 4 -6.06 10.62 -3.35
CA LYS A 4 -5.48 11.94 -3.67
C LYS A 4 -4.05 11.77 -4.14
N ASN A 5 -3.56 12.66 -5.00
CA ASN A 5 -2.16 12.71 -5.43
C ASN A 5 -1.30 13.67 -4.60
N SER A 6 -1.90 14.45 -3.70
CA SER A 6 -1.19 15.29 -2.73
C SER A 6 -2.00 15.44 -1.43
N ILE A 7 -1.29 15.54 -0.31
CA ILE A 7 -1.82 15.75 1.05
C ILE A 7 -0.89 16.66 1.86
N SER A 8 -1.36 17.24 2.96
CA SER A 8 -0.46 17.83 3.97
C SER A 8 0.23 16.73 4.80
N ASN A 9 1.31 17.09 5.48
CA ASN A 9 2.02 16.18 6.40
C ASN A 9 1.21 15.75 7.66
N SER A 10 0.01 16.30 7.88
CA SER A 10 -0.91 15.93 8.95
C SER A 10 -2.12 15.13 8.47
N GLU A 11 -2.27 14.97 7.16
CA GLU A 11 -3.36 14.23 6.54
C GLU A 11 -2.97 12.77 6.29
N SER A 12 -3.99 11.91 6.13
CA SER A 12 -3.83 10.54 5.65
C SER A 12 -4.50 10.39 4.29
N VAL A 13 -4.12 9.35 3.54
CA VAL A 13 -4.69 9.05 2.21
C VAL A 13 -5.07 7.58 2.10
N GLU A 14 -6.18 7.30 1.42
CA GLU A 14 -6.54 5.94 1.06
C GLU A 14 -5.75 5.46 -0.15
N PHE A 15 -5.18 4.26 -0.02
CA PHE A 15 -4.55 3.49 -1.08
C PHE A 15 -5.34 2.19 -1.28
N SER A 16 -5.86 2.00 -2.49
CA SER A 16 -6.62 0.80 -2.85
C SER A 16 -5.91 -0.05 -3.88
N ILE A 17 -5.93 -1.36 -3.70
CA ILE A 17 -5.57 -2.35 -4.71
C ILE A 17 -6.86 -2.94 -5.23
N ASN A 18 -7.10 -2.81 -6.54
CA ASN A 18 -8.31 -3.29 -7.19
C ASN A 18 -7.94 -4.27 -8.30
N GLN A 19 -8.69 -5.35 -8.41
CA GLN A 19 -8.73 -6.18 -9.58
C GLN A 19 -9.18 -5.35 -10.80
N LYS A 20 -8.63 -5.67 -11.98
CA LYS A 20 -9.10 -5.08 -13.23
C LYS A 20 -10.51 -5.63 -13.57
N PRO A 21 -11.44 -4.83 -14.13
CA PRO A 21 -12.74 -5.33 -14.56
C PRO A 21 -12.60 -6.57 -15.44
N GLY A 22 -13.26 -7.67 -15.06
CA GLY A 22 -13.17 -8.97 -15.76
C GLY A 22 -11.84 -9.72 -15.61
N GLY A 23 -10.89 -9.19 -14.83
CA GLY A 23 -9.61 -9.85 -14.52
C GLY A 23 -9.74 -10.96 -13.46
N PRO A 24 -8.63 -11.58 -13.02
CA PRO A 24 -8.61 -12.51 -11.91
C PRO A 24 -8.66 -11.80 -10.54
N THR A 25 -9.18 -12.47 -9.52
CA THR A 25 -9.05 -12.04 -8.12
C THR A 25 -7.60 -12.16 -7.64
N PHE A 26 -7.28 -11.58 -6.49
CA PHE A 26 -5.99 -11.78 -5.83
C PHE A 26 -6.17 -12.36 -4.43
N ALA A 27 -5.28 -13.27 -4.05
CA ALA A 27 -5.28 -13.91 -2.73
C ALA A 27 -4.38 -13.15 -1.73
N GLY A 28 -3.27 -12.59 -2.23
CA GLY A 28 -2.26 -11.94 -1.42
C GLY A 28 -1.82 -10.59 -1.95
N PHE A 29 -1.36 -9.73 -1.06
CA PHE A 29 -0.68 -8.51 -1.42
C PHE A 29 0.28 -8.07 -0.32
N MET A 30 1.22 -7.20 -0.69
CA MET A 30 2.08 -6.43 0.21
C MET A 30 2.26 -5.03 -0.38
N VAL A 31 2.20 -3.97 0.42
CA VAL A 31 2.43 -2.58 -0.02
C VAL A 31 3.34 -1.85 0.96
N GLN A 32 4.24 -1.05 0.39
CA GLN A 32 5.14 -0.15 1.11
C GLN A 32 5.13 1.23 0.45
N ALA A 33 5.20 2.28 1.25
CA ALA A 33 5.41 3.64 0.78
C ALA A 33 6.87 4.01 1.01
N ARG A 34 7.57 4.52 -0.01
CA ARG A 34 9.03 4.79 0.05
C ARG A 34 9.33 6.20 -0.44
N ALA A 35 10.22 6.90 0.25
CA ALA A 35 10.65 8.26 -0.12
C ALA A 35 11.74 8.22 -1.21
N GLY A 36 11.54 8.96 -2.29
CA GLY A 36 12.49 9.02 -3.41
C GLY A 36 12.86 7.63 -3.95
N ASN A 37 14.16 7.32 -3.98
CA ASN A 37 14.70 6.02 -4.40
C ASN A 37 15.08 5.11 -3.22
N SER A 38 14.74 5.47 -1.99
CA SER A 38 15.07 4.66 -0.81
C SER A 38 14.37 3.30 -0.88
N PRO A 39 15.06 2.18 -0.55
CA PRO A 39 14.41 0.89 -0.41
C PRO A 39 13.60 0.77 0.89
N THR A 40 13.81 1.67 1.85
CA THR A 40 13.22 1.63 3.19
C THR A 40 11.78 2.18 3.16
N PRO A 41 10.79 1.45 3.71
CA PRO A 41 9.44 1.94 3.88
C PRO A 41 9.37 3.11 4.88
N ILE A 42 8.39 3.98 4.69
CA ILE A 42 8.11 5.12 5.57
C ILE A 42 6.60 5.28 5.80
N GLY A 43 6.27 5.94 6.91
CA GLY A 43 4.90 6.18 7.33
C GLY A 43 4.28 4.92 7.92
N THR A 44 2.99 4.99 8.18
CA THR A 44 2.23 3.89 8.77
C THR A 44 1.00 3.59 7.93
N PHE A 45 0.62 2.33 7.90
CA PHE A 45 -0.62 1.87 7.30
C PHE A 45 -1.63 1.50 8.38
N GLN A 46 -2.91 1.60 8.03
CA GLN A 46 -4.03 1.07 8.78
C GLN A 46 -5.02 0.38 7.82
N PRO A 47 -5.45 -0.86 8.08
CA PRO A 47 -6.49 -1.53 7.29
C PRO A 47 -7.80 -0.74 7.32
N LYS A 48 -8.42 -0.57 6.14
CA LYS A 48 -9.82 -0.13 6.03
C LYS A 48 -10.66 -1.34 5.66
N GLY A 49 -11.17 -2.04 6.69
CA GLY A 49 -11.92 -3.29 6.59
C GLY A 49 -11.12 -4.53 6.98
N ASP A 50 -11.69 -5.71 6.73
CA ASP A 50 -11.28 -6.95 7.41
C ASP A 50 -10.41 -7.88 6.56
N ASN A 51 -9.93 -7.44 5.40
CA ASN A 51 -9.16 -8.28 4.46
C ASN A 51 -7.69 -7.90 4.35
N ALA A 52 -7.22 -7.06 5.28
CA ALA A 52 -5.87 -6.54 5.35
C ALA A 52 -5.38 -6.51 6.81
N ARG A 53 -4.06 -6.50 6.96
CA ARG A 53 -3.34 -6.28 8.21
C ARG A 53 -2.09 -5.47 7.93
N THR A 54 -1.41 -5.09 8.99
CA THR A 54 -0.10 -4.46 8.94
C THR A 54 0.97 -5.44 9.45
N VAL A 55 2.19 -5.24 8.99
CA VAL A 55 3.39 -5.91 9.49
C VAL A 55 4.51 -4.90 9.62
N THR A 56 5.51 -5.23 10.42
CA THR A 56 6.72 -4.43 10.61
C THR A 56 7.82 -4.95 9.69
N CYS A 57 8.29 -4.13 8.75
CA CYS A 57 9.49 -4.43 7.95
C CYS A 57 10.71 -3.61 8.40
N SER A 58 10.52 -2.36 8.79
CA SER A 58 11.56 -1.44 9.28
C SER A 58 11.09 -0.66 10.50
N ALA A 59 9.84 -0.21 10.50
CA ALA A 59 9.15 0.44 11.61
C ALA A 59 7.74 -0.14 11.78
N GLU A 60 7.13 0.10 12.94
CA GLU A 60 5.81 -0.43 13.26
C GLU A 60 4.76 -0.02 12.21
N ASN A 61 3.99 -0.99 11.72
CA ASN A 61 2.91 -0.79 10.76
C ASN A 61 3.32 -0.13 9.43
N ASP A 62 4.59 -0.17 9.06
CA ASP A 62 5.12 0.47 7.85
C ASP A 62 4.78 -0.26 6.54
N THR A 63 4.19 -1.45 6.65
CA THR A 63 3.89 -2.32 5.52
C THR A 63 2.48 -2.88 5.65
N GLY A 64 1.65 -2.64 4.63
CA GLY A 64 0.33 -3.26 4.51
C GLY A 64 0.44 -4.63 3.86
N SER A 65 -0.31 -5.62 4.35
CA SER A 65 -0.35 -6.98 3.80
C SER A 65 -1.75 -7.58 3.91
N HIS A 66 -2.02 -8.60 3.11
CA HIS A 66 -3.18 -9.49 3.32
C HIS A 66 -3.12 -10.18 4.71
N ASN A 67 -4.29 -10.51 5.26
CA ASN A 67 -4.46 -11.22 6.52
C ASN A 67 -4.95 -12.67 6.36
N SER A 68 -5.62 -12.99 5.26
CA SER A 68 -6.02 -14.35 4.86
C SER A 68 -5.72 -14.58 3.38
N PRO A 69 -5.61 -15.84 2.93
CA PRO A 69 -5.45 -16.16 1.51
C PRO A 69 -6.76 -16.11 0.71
N ASP A 70 -7.86 -15.65 1.30
CA ASP A 70 -9.16 -15.62 0.63
C ASP A 70 -9.12 -14.71 -0.61
N SER A 71 -9.88 -15.07 -1.64
CA SER A 71 -9.97 -14.29 -2.87
C SER A 71 -10.52 -12.88 -2.60
N LYS A 72 -9.82 -11.87 -3.09
CA LYS A 72 -10.19 -10.44 -2.98
C LYS A 72 -10.32 -9.83 -4.37
N THR A 73 -11.32 -8.99 -4.53
CA THR A 73 -11.49 -8.11 -5.71
C THR A 73 -10.93 -6.72 -5.41
N SER A 74 -10.93 -6.31 -4.14
CA SER A 74 -10.37 -5.04 -3.67
C SER A 74 -9.87 -5.12 -2.23
N THR A 75 -8.97 -4.22 -1.87
CA THR A 75 -8.59 -3.91 -0.48
C THR A 75 -8.19 -2.45 -0.40
N THR A 76 -8.42 -1.82 0.75
CA THR A 76 -8.06 -0.42 0.99
C THR A 76 -7.28 -0.33 2.30
N LEU A 77 -6.20 0.44 2.26
CA LEU A 77 -5.42 0.82 3.43
C LEU A 77 -5.40 2.34 3.51
N ILE A 78 -5.40 2.87 4.72
CA ILE A 78 -5.12 4.27 5.01
C ILE A 78 -3.62 4.37 5.25
N TRP A 79 -2.95 5.32 4.61
CA TRP A 79 -1.55 5.62 4.83
C TRP A 79 -1.36 7.01 5.43
N THR A 80 -0.52 7.09 6.45
CA THR A 80 -0.16 8.32 7.16
C THR A 80 1.34 8.58 7.01
N PRO A 81 1.77 9.78 6.57
CA PRO A 81 3.18 10.12 6.47
C PRO A 81 3.84 10.20 7.86
N PRO A 82 5.17 10.02 7.96
CA PRO A 82 5.89 10.34 9.19
C PRO A 82 5.72 11.81 9.58
N THR A 83 5.78 12.10 10.89
CA THR A 83 5.72 13.47 11.39
C THR A 83 6.79 14.33 10.72
N ASN A 84 6.41 15.55 10.30
CA ASN A 84 7.28 16.51 9.60
C ASN A 84 7.85 16.07 8.25
N PHE A 85 7.44 14.91 7.71
CA PHE A 85 7.86 14.50 6.37
C PHE A 85 7.25 15.42 5.30
N LYS A 86 8.08 15.84 4.34
CA LYS A 86 7.66 16.56 3.13
C LYS A 86 8.42 15.99 1.94
N GLY A 87 7.74 15.85 0.81
CA GLY A 87 8.33 15.36 -0.43
C GLY A 87 7.50 14.29 -1.12
N SER A 88 8.14 13.62 -2.09
CA SER A 88 7.48 12.61 -2.91
C SER A 88 7.63 11.21 -2.30
N VAL A 89 6.51 10.49 -2.28
CA VAL A 89 6.42 9.10 -1.81
C VAL A 89 5.90 8.24 -2.95
N THR A 90 6.57 7.12 -3.19
CA THR A 90 6.13 6.11 -4.15
C THR A 90 5.62 4.88 -3.41
N PHE A 91 4.41 4.45 -3.75
CA PHE A 91 3.82 3.22 -3.26
C PHE A 91 4.26 2.06 -4.17
N TYR A 92 4.91 1.06 -3.58
CA TYR A 92 5.28 -0.18 -4.24
C TYR A 92 4.39 -1.30 -3.76
N ALA A 93 3.76 -2.00 -4.69
CA ALA A 93 2.88 -3.12 -4.40
C ALA A 93 3.45 -4.43 -4.95
N THR A 94 3.26 -5.51 -4.20
CA THR A 94 3.34 -6.89 -4.67
C THR A 94 1.94 -7.46 -4.58
N VAL A 95 1.46 -8.10 -5.65
CA VAL A 95 0.12 -8.70 -5.71
C VAL A 95 0.27 -10.15 -6.16
N ALA A 96 -0.41 -11.07 -5.47
CA ALA A 96 -0.40 -12.49 -5.77
C ALA A 96 -1.82 -12.95 -6.10
N GLU A 97 -2.00 -13.44 -7.34
CA GLU A 97 -3.21 -14.17 -7.74
C GLU A 97 -3.22 -15.55 -7.07
N THR A 98 -2.08 -16.24 -7.14
CA THR A 98 -1.84 -17.50 -6.43
C THR A 98 -0.42 -17.49 -5.85
N LYS A 99 -0.04 -18.54 -5.09
CA LYS A 99 1.33 -18.69 -4.57
C LYS A 99 2.41 -18.70 -5.68
N LEU A 100 2.06 -19.15 -6.89
CA LEU A 100 3.00 -19.28 -8.01
C LEU A 100 2.85 -18.17 -9.07
N LYS A 101 1.76 -17.40 -9.02
CA LYS A 101 1.47 -16.34 -9.98
C LYS A 101 1.32 -15.01 -9.27
N PHE A 102 2.37 -14.19 -9.35
CA PHE A 102 2.46 -12.92 -8.63
C PHE A 102 3.32 -11.90 -9.38
N TRP A 103 3.11 -10.63 -9.04
CA TRP A 103 3.84 -9.49 -9.59
C TRP A 103 4.46 -8.70 -8.45
N THR A 104 5.78 -8.58 -8.43
CA THR A 104 6.51 -7.93 -7.34
C THR A 104 6.91 -6.50 -7.70
N ARG A 105 7.12 -5.66 -6.67
CA ARG A 105 7.71 -4.32 -6.76
C ARG A 105 7.06 -3.43 -7.85
N GLN A 106 5.76 -3.55 -8.04
CA GLN A 106 5.02 -2.74 -8.99
C GLN A 106 4.96 -1.30 -8.46
N LYS A 107 5.40 -0.33 -9.27
CA LYS A 107 5.23 1.10 -8.95
C LYS A 107 3.75 1.46 -9.10
N ALA A 108 3.03 1.47 -7.99
CA ALA A 108 1.57 1.52 -7.99
C ALA A 108 1.02 2.96 -8.05
N ALA A 109 1.64 3.88 -7.29
CA ALA A 109 1.22 5.28 -7.26
C ALA A 109 2.33 6.19 -6.72
N THR A 110 2.22 7.48 -6.97
CA THR A 110 3.10 8.52 -6.41
C THR A 110 2.24 9.59 -5.73
N LEU A 111 2.66 10.02 -4.54
CA LEU A 111 1.99 10.99 -3.68
C LEU A 111 2.96 12.11 -3.34
N THR A 112 2.48 13.35 -3.32
CA THR A 112 3.24 14.51 -2.83
C THR A 112 2.73 14.95 -1.46
N VAL A 113 3.58 14.86 -0.45
CA VAL A 113 3.31 15.35 0.91
C VAL A 113 3.87 16.78 1.06
N LYS A 114 3.00 17.73 1.42
CA LYS A 114 3.32 19.16 1.54
C LYS A 114 3.50 19.62 2.99
#